data_AF-A0A117LEM9-F1
#
_entry.id   AF-A0A117LEM9-F1
#
_cell.length_a   1.000
_cell.length_b   1.000
_cell.length_c   1.000
_cell.angle_alpha   90.00
_cell.angle_beta   90.00
_cell.angle_gamma   90.00
#
_symmetry.space_group_name_H-M   'P 1'
#
loop_
_entity.id
_entity.type
_entity.pdbx_description
1 polymer ?
#
loop_
_entity_poly.entity_id
_entity_poly.type
_entity_poly.pdbx_seq_one_letter_code
_entity_poly.pdbx_strand_id
1 'polypeptide(L)' 'MRALPDVLGMELEEAVSRLRKAGWQVEVRSTFPCRRKPRGPRRVVRCRKTAATKVEVVAAHQGWEEVGAAD' A
#
# COMPACT_ATOMS: atom_id res chain seq x y z
N MET A 1 21.11 9.44 -8.78
CA MET A 1 19.77 8.82 -8.87
C MET A 1 19.19 8.78 -7.47
N ARG A 2 18.01 9.35 -7.19
CA ARG A 2 17.43 9.33 -5.84
C ARG A 2 16.97 7.90 -5.50
N ALA A 3 17.44 7.35 -4.39
CA ALA A 3 17.07 6.01 -3.94
C ALA A 3 15.59 5.98 -3.53
N LEU A 4 14.85 4.99 -4.03
CA LEU A 4 13.46 4.75 -3.63
C LEU A 4 13.47 3.85 -2.38
N PRO A 5 12.88 4.28 -1.25
CA PRO A 5 12.74 3.44 -0.07
C PRO A 5 11.94 2.16 -0.37
N ASP A 6 12.38 1.02 0.16
CA ASP A 6 11.55 -0.18 0.18
C ASP A 6 10.38 0.03 1.16
N VAL A 7 9.17 -0.13 0.65
CA VAL A 7 7.91 0.02 1.39
C VAL A 7 6.96 -1.15 1.13
N LEU A 8 7.45 -2.24 0.51
CA LEU A 8 6.62 -3.41 0.24
C LEU A 8 6.20 -4.05 1.56
N GLY A 9 4.93 -4.44 1.65
CA GLY A 9 4.34 -5.03 2.85
C GLY A 9 4.04 -4.04 3.98
N MET A 10 4.54 -2.80 3.94
CA MET A 10 4.17 -1.76 4.91
C MET A 10 2.69 -1.39 4.80
N GLU A 11 2.14 -0.89 5.90
CA GLU A 11 0.83 -0.27 5.87
C GLU A 11 0.85 0.97 4.96
N LEU A 12 -0.24 1.19 4.23
CA LEU A 12 -0.34 2.24 3.23
C LEU A 12 -0.03 3.62 3.81
N GLU A 13 -0.55 3.96 4.99
CA GLU A 13 -0.34 5.28 5.59
C GLU A 13 1.14 5.50 5.97
N GLU A 14 1.76 4.50 6.59
CA GLU A 14 3.18 4.52 6.95
C GLU A 14 4.07 4.62 5.70
N ALA A 15 3.78 3.83 4.67
CA ALA A 15 4.50 3.83 3.40
C ALA A 15 4.42 5.20 2.70
N VAL A 16 3.22 5.80 2.63
CA VAL A 16 3.02 7.13 2.02
C VAL A 16 3.77 8.19 2.82
N SER A 17 3.71 8.14 4.15
CA SER A 17 4.45 9.06 5.02
C SER A 17 5.96 8.99 4.78
N ARG A 18 6.52 7.77 4.71
CA ARG A 18 7.94 7.53 4.46
C ARG A 18 8.37 8.04 3.07
N LEU A 19 7.58 7.78 2.04
CA LEU A 19 7.87 8.24 0.68
C LEU A 19 7.79 9.77 0.55
N ARG A 20 6.78 10.40 1.16
CA ARG A 20 6.66 11.87 1.19
C ARG A 20 7.80 12.54 1.95
N LYS A 21 8.21 11.98 3.11
CA LYS A 21 9.39 12.46 3.87
C LYS A 21 10.68 12.33 3.07
N ALA A 22 10.81 11.30 2.24
CA ALA A 22 11.90 11.16 1.29
C ALA A 22 11.78 12.09 0.06
N GLY A 23 10.75 12.95 0.01
CA GLY A 23 10.53 13.97 -1.00
C GLY A 23 9.94 13.44 -2.31
N TRP A 24 9.21 12.32 -2.25
CA TRP A 24 8.52 11.75 -3.41
C TRP A 24 7.06 12.21 -3.50
N GLN A 25 6.59 12.38 -4.74
CA GLN A 25 5.16 12.54 -5.04
C GLN A 25 4.53 11.16 -5.19
N VAL A 26 3.57 10.84 -4.32
CA VAL A 26 2.97 9.51 -4.23
C VAL A 26 1.58 9.50 -4.85
N GLU A 27 1.39 8.64 -5.85
CA GLU A 27 0.07 8.30 -6.41
C GLU A 27 -0.36 6.94 -5.85
N VAL A 28 -1.50 6.89 -5.19
CA VAL A 28 -2.00 5.67 -4.55
C VAL A 28 -3.08 5.03 -5.40
N ARG A 29 -2.88 3.76 -5.74
CA ARG A 29 -3.90 2.89 -6.35
C ARG A 29 -4.30 1.80 -5.38
N SER A 30 -5.59 1.47 -5.43
CA SER A 30 -6.17 0.40 -4.60
C SER A 30 -6.50 -0.76 -5.50
N THR A 31 -6.11 -1.97 -5.09
CA THR A 31 -6.61 -3.20 -5.71
C THR A 31 -7.37 -4.02 -4.69
N PHE A 32 -8.39 -4.73 -5.16
CA PHE A 32 -9.29 -5.52 -4.32
C PHE A 32 -9.33 -6.96 -4.84
N PRO A 33 -9.37 -7.96 -3.95
CA PRO A 33 -9.56 -9.34 -4.38
C PRO A 33 -10.94 -9.49 -5.05
N CYS A 34 -10.98 -10.08 -6.25
CA CYS A 34 -12.21 -10.19 -7.06
C CYS A 34 -13.34 -10.99 -6.40
N ARG A 35 -13.03 -11.86 -5.42
CA ARG A 35 -13.99 -12.85 -4.88
C ARG A 35 -14.46 -12.58 -3.45
N ARG A 36 -13.89 -11.61 -2.73
CA ARG A 36 -14.15 -11.41 -1.29
C ARG A 36 -14.21 -9.94 -0.94
N LYS A 37 -15.03 -9.59 0.06
CA LYS A 37 -15.00 -8.25 0.64
C LYS A 37 -13.58 -8.00 1.19
N PRO A 38 -12.89 -6.93 0.77
CA PRO A 38 -11.62 -6.56 1.34
C PRO A 38 -11.77 -6.29 2.84
N ARG A 39 -10.97 -6.96 3.67
CA ARG A 39 -10.93 -6.75 5.13
C ARG A 39 -9.48 -6.69 5.62
N GLY A 40 -9.28 -6.05 6.77
CA GLY A 40 -7.94 -5.80 7.34
C GLY A 40 -7.21 -4.58 6.75
N PRO A 41 -6.00 -4.28 7.26
CA PRO A 41 -5.24 -3.10 6.88
C PRO A 41 -4.77 -3.17 5.42
N ARG A 42 -4.65 -1.99 4.81
CA ARG A 42 -4.19 -1.85 3.43
C ARG A 42 -2.67 -1.89 3.43
N ARG A 43 -2.09 -2.95 2.87
CA ARG A 43 -0.64 -3.10 2.73
C ARG A 43 -0.20 -2.86 1.31
N VAL A 44 0.98 -2.27 1.15
CA VAL A 44 1.59 -2.03 -0.16
C VAL A 44 2.00 -3.37 -0.78
N VAL A 45 1.41 -3.68 -1.93
CA VAL A 45 1.71 -4.89 -2.71
C VAL A 45 2.58 -4.59 -3.93
N ARG A 46 2.66 -3.31 -4.34
CA ARG A 46 3.50 -2.87 -5.44
C ARG A 46 3.94 -1.44 -5.22
N CYS A 47 5.20 -1.15 -5.49
CA CYS A 47 5.74 0.21 -5.53
C CYS A 47 6.55 0.35 -6.81
N ARG A 48 6.24 1.36 -7.64
CA ARG A 48 6.90 1.59 -8.92
C ARG A 48 7.24 3.06 -9.08
N LYS A 49 8.49 3.37 -9.42
CA LYS A 49 8.88 4.70 -9.86
C LYS A 49 8.30 4.98 -11.25
N THR A 50 7.51 6.04 -11.38
CA THR A 50 6.84 6.43 -12.63
C THR A 50 7.47 7.64 -13.30
N ALA A 51 8.13 8.52 -12.53
CA ALA A 51 8.87 9.67 -13.06
C ALA A 51 10.11 9.99 -12.19
N ALA A 52 10.79 11.10 -12.48
CA ALA A 52 11.95 11.55 -11.70
C ALA A 52 11.64 11.71 -10.20
N THR A 53 10.46 12.24 -9.87
CA THR A 53 9.98 12.54 -8.51
C THR A 53 8.66 11.86 -8.16
N LYS A 54 8.09 11.05 -9.06
CA LYS A 54 6.78 10.41 -8.89
C LYS A 54 6.90 8.90 -8.71
N VAL A 55 6.12 8.37 -7.79
CA VAL A 55 6.00 6.94 -7.48
C VAL A 55 4.53 6.56 -7.41
N GLU A 56 4.21 5.43 -8.04
CA GLU A 56 2.93 4.75 -7.92
C GLU A 56 3.03 3.67 -6.85
N VAL A 57 2.10 3.69 -5.89
CA VAL A 57 1.95 2.70 -4.83
C VAL A 57 0.62 2.01 -5.02
N VAL A 58 0.64 0.68 -5.17
CA VAL A 58 -0.57 -0.15 -5.17
C VAL A 58 -0.69 -0.81 -3.81
N ALA A 59 -1.82 -0.60 -3.14
CA ALA A 59 -2.14 -1.26 -1.88
C ALA A 59 -3.35 -2.20 -2.03
N ALA A 60 -3.29 -3.33 -1.34
CA ALA A 60 -4.36 -4.31 -1.24
C ALA A 60 -4.71 -4.54 0.24
N HIS A 61 -5.96 -4.92 0.50
CA HIS A 61 -6.36 -5.39 1.82
C HIS A 61 -5.81 -6.80 2.05
N GLN A 62 -5.03 -6.98 3.11
CA GLN A 62 -4.56 -8.29 3.53
C GLN A 62 -5.22 -8.67 4.85
N GLY A 63 -6.27 -9.48 4.76
CA GLY A 63 -7.00 -9.97 5.93
C GLY A 63 -8.22 -10.80 5.52
N TRP A 64 -8.28 -12.01 6.07
CA TRP A 64 -9.52 -12.74 6.28
C TRP A 64 -9.78 -12.55 7.77
N GLU A 65 -10.83 -11.83 8.14
CA GLU A 65 -11.33 -12.03 9.51
C GLU A 65 -11.78 -13.49 9.57
N GLU A 66 -11.26 -14.25 10.55
CA GLU A 66 -12.11 -15.27 11.17
C GLU A 66 -13.35 -14.51 11.63
N VAL A 67 -14.50 -14.83 11.05
CA VAL A 67 -15.77 -14.34 11.56
C VAL A 67 -15.82 -14.78 13.01
N GLY A 68 -15.60 -13.83 13.93
CA GLY A 68 -15.76 -14.07 15.35
C GLY A 68 -17.10 -14.74 15.56
N ALA A 69 -17.06 -15.92 16.19
CA ALA A 69 -18.24 -16.63 16.65
C ALA A 69 -19.16 -15.65 17.37
N ALA A 70 -20.44 -15.75 17.05
CA ALA A 70 -21.51 -15.04 17.74
C ALA A 70 -21.46 -15.33 19.25
N ASP A 71 -21.70 -14.29 20.05
CA ASP A 71 -22.38 -14.40 21.34
C ASP A 71 -23.46 -13.30 21.38
#